data_AF-A0AAV6ZZ58-F1
#
_entry.id   AF-A0AAV6ZZ58-F1
#
_cell.length_a   1.000
_cell.length_b   1.000
_cell.length_c   1.000
_cell.angle_alpha   90.00
_cell.angle_beta   90.00
_cell.angle_gamma   90.00
#
_symmetry.space_group_name_H-M   'P 1'
#
loop_
_entity.id
_entity.type
_entity.pdbx_description
1 polymer ?
#
loop_
_entity_poly.entity_id
_entity_poly.type
_entity_poly.pdbx_seq_one_letter_code
_entity_poly.pdbx_strand_id
1 'polypeptide(L)'
;HASVFLENGKDRIGRVYKKAIYKQFTDARYHEEVRKPAWLGFLGPIIKAEVEDTIIVHLKNFASRSYTLHPHGVFYKKDSEGAFYPDGTSKSDKHDDAVPPGGHHTYNWIVKQEYAPTPEDPNCLTWIYHSHIDAPRDIASGLIGALLTCKQGTLDRSLQRVDVDKDFVMMFYVVDENISWYLEENIQTYCSEPDTVDVENEDFQESNKMHALNGFLFGNLPALGMCLGDSVSWHLFGMGNEVDIHSAFFYGHTVTNQGHRTDVINLFPATFVTVEMTPSTPGKWMLSCQVNDHIQ
;
A
#
# COMPACT_ATOMS: atom_id res chain seq x y z
N HIS A 1 24.71 -0.02 9.69
CA HIS A 1 23.41 -0.67 9.44
C HIS A 1 22.81 -0.19 8.13
N ALA A 2 22.44 1.09 7.98
CA ALA A 2 21.86 1.59 6.72
C ALA A 2 22.67 1.31 5.43
N SER A 3 24.00 1.22 5.49
CA SER A 3 24.84 0.89 4.32
C SER A 3 24.51 -0.48 3.72
N VAL A 4 24.10 -1.47 4.52
CA VAL A 4 23.74 -2.81 4.05
C VAL A 4 22.62 -2.74 3.01
N PHE A 5 21.64 -1.85 3.21
CA PHE A 5 20.46 -1.73 2.35
C PHE A 5 20.57 -0.60 1.31
N LEU A 6 21.35 0.44 1.59
CA LEU A 6 21.33 1.68 0.79
C LEU A 6 22.56 1.85 -0.12
N GLU A 7 23.66 1.17 0.18
CA GLU A 7 24.91 1.31 -0.56
C GLU A 7 24.85 0.56 -1.89
N ASN A 8 25.20 1.26 -2.96
CA ASN A 8 25.34 0.68 -4.29
C ASN A 8 26.78 0.17 -4.46
N GLY A 9 26.96 -0.96 -5.16
CA GLY A 9 28.27 -1.58 -5.29
C GLY A 9 28.39 -2.54 -6.46
N LYS A 10 29.43 -3.37 -6.42
CA LYS A 10 29.72 -4.38 -7.44
C LYS A 10 28.59 -5.38 -7.59
N ASP A 11 28.15 -5.89 -6.46
CA ASP A 11 27.17 -6.94 -6.26
C ASP A 11 25.99 -6.44 -5.38
N ARG A 12 25.73 -5.13 -5.37
CA ARG A 12 24.66 -4.50 -4.57
C ARG A 12 23.91 -3.46 -5.37
N ILE A 13 22.59 -3.59 -5.43
CA ILE A 13 21.70 -2.64 -6.14
C ILE A 13 21.69 -1.29 -5.42
N GLY A 14 21.63 -1.30 -4.09
CA GLY A 14 21.53 -0.11 -3.25
C GLY A 14 20.12 0.46 -3.24
N ARG A 15 19.95 1.75 -2.95
CA ARG A 15 18.63 2.33 -2.60
C ARG A 15 17.62 2.60 -3.74
N VAL A 16 17.93 2.26 -4.99
CA VAL A 16 17.06 2.60 -6.14
C VAL A 16 16.70 1.35 -6.92
N TYR A 17 15.39 1.06 -6.96
CA TYR A 17 14.83 -0.10 -7.66
C TYR A 17 13.78 0.37 -8.66
N LYS A 18 13.74 -0.28 -9.82
CA LYS A 18 12.62 -0.23 -10.77
C LYS A 18 11.42 -0.94 -10.15
N LYS A 19 10.26 -0.28 -10.21
CA LYS A 19 8.99 -0.76 -9.65
C LYS A 19 7.84 -0.48 -10.62
N ALA A 20 6.78 -1.27 -10.53
CA ALA A 20 5.48 -0.95 -11.09
C ALA A 20 4.61 -0.30 -10.00
N ILE A 21 4.01 0.85 -10.29
CA ILE A 21 3.21 1.59 -9.32
C ILE A 21 1.88 2.02 -9.94
N TYR A 22 0.83 2.06 -9.14
CA TYR A 22 -0.44 2.66 -9.56
C TYR A 22 -0.35 4.18 -9.49
N LYS A 23 -0.94 4.82 -10.50
CA LYS A 23 -1.02 6.29 -10.62
C LYS A 23 -2.45 6.69 -11.00
N GLN A 24 -2.92 7.78 -10.42
CA GLN A 24 -4.21 8.36 -10.77
C GLN A 24 -4.04 9.38 -11.89
N PHE A 25 -5.00 9.39 -12.82
CA PHE A 25 -5.08 10.38 -13.89
C PHE A 25 -6.45 11.07 -13.84
N THR A 26 -6.51 12.29 -14.37
CA THR A 26 -7.73 13.12 -14.37
C THR A 26 -8.82 12.58 -15.28
N ASP A 27 -8.45 11.88 -16.36
CA ASP A 27 -9.39 11.34 -17.34
C ASP A 27 -8.86 10.09 -18.09
N ALA A 28 -9.70 9.55 -18.97
CA ALA A 28 -9.42 8.34 -19.76
C ALA A 28 -8.31 8.49 -20.82
N ARG A 29 -7.71 9.67 -20.99
CA ARG A 29 -6.55 9.88 -21.87
C ARG A 29 -5.24 9.54 -21.18
N TYR A 30 -5.22 9.51 -19.84
CA TYR A 30 -4.02 9.21 -19.03
C TYR A 30 -2.85 10.17 -19.32
N HIS A 31 -3.14 11.45 -19.54
CA HIS A 31 -2.11 12.47 -19.82
C HIS A 31 -1.71 13.30 -18.60
N GLU A 32 -2.67 13.62 -17.72
CA GLU A 32 -2.46 14.47 -16.55
C GLU A 32 -2.61 13.65 -15.27
N GLU A 33 -1.49 13.45 -14.56
CA GLU A 33 -1.43 12.71 -13.30
C GLU A 33 -2.01 13.55 -12.16
N VAL A 34 -2.90 12.96 -11.35
CA VAL A 34 -3.38 13.57 -10.11
C VAL A 34 -2.31 13.40 -9.04
N ARG A 35 -1.85 14.52 -8.48
CA ARG A 35 -0.78 14.51 -7.48
C ARG A 35 -1.25 13.88 -6.18
N LYS A 36 -0.60 12.80 -5.77
CA LYS A 36 -0.78 12.20 -4.44
C LYS A 36 -0.03 12.98 -3.34
N PRO A 37 -0.47 12.89 -2.07
CA PRO A 37 0.30 13.41 -0.94
C PRO A 37 1.71 12.81 -0.90
N ALA A 38 2.71 13.63 -0.56
CA ALA A 38 4.11 13.19 -0.60
C ALA A 38 4.41 12.00 0.33
N TRP A 39 3.72 11.94 1.48
CA TRP A 39 3.86 10.86 2.45
C TRP A 39 3.31 9.51 1.98
N LEU A 40 2.50 9.48 0.90
CA LEU A 40 1.94 8.23 0.37
C LEU A 40 3.00 7.37 -0.34
N GLY A 41 4.17 7.94 -0.63
CA GLY A 41 5.33 7.19 -1.13
C GLY A 41 5.05 6.48 -2.44
N PHE A 42 5.34 5.18 -2.55
CA PHE A 42 5.05 4.42 -3.77
C PHE A 42 3.62 3.87 -3.84
N LEU A 43 2.87 3.89 -2.74
CA LEU A 43 1.49 3.40 -2.73
C LEU A 43 0.66 4.08 -3.83
N GLY A 44 -0.28 3.32 -4.39
CA GLY A 44 -1.28 3.82 -5.31
C GLY A 44 -2.17 4.92 -4.69
N PRO A 45 -2.94 5.64 -5.51
CA PRO A 45 -3.90 6.62 -5.02
C PRO A 45 -4.90 6.00 -4.04
N ILE A 46 -5.38 6.79 -3.08
CA ILE A 46 -6.37 6.31 -2.11
C ILE A 46 -7.74 6.30 -2.80
N ILE A 47 -8.37 5.13 -2.86
CA ILE A 47 -9.74 4.98 -3.34
C ILE A 47 -10.67 5.12 -2.13
N LYS A 48 -11.72 5.94 -2.23
CA LYS A 48 -12.68 6.17 -1.14
C LYS A 48 -14.09 6.05 -1.69
N ALA A 49 -14.99 5.46 -0.90
CA ALA A 49 -16.40 5.32 -1.24
C ALA A 49 -17.25 5.19 0.01
N GLU A 50 -18.49 5.65 -0.05
CA GLU A 50 -19.47 5.43 1.01
C GLU A 50 -20.26 4.13 0.78
N VAL A 51 -20.97 3.67 1.81
CA VAL A 51 -21.89 2.55 1.67
C VAL A 51 -22.95 2.86 0.61
N GLU A 52 -23.21 1.85 -0.23
CA GLU A 52 -24.08 1.87 -1.41
C GLU A 52 -23.47 2.52 -2.67
N ASP A 53 -22.27 3.10 -2.59
CA ASP A 53 -21.57 3.58 -3.77
C ASP A 53 -21.12 2.43 -4.68
N THR A 54 -21.03 2.75 -5.98
CA THR A 54 -20.34 1.92 -6.97
C THR A 54 -19.04 2.60 -7.39
N ILE A 55 -17.92 1.95 -7.09
CA ILE A 55 -16.59 2.34 -7.50
C ILE A 55 -16.35 1.81 -8.91
N ILE A 56 -16.08 2.71 -9.86
CA ILE A 56 -15.72 2.36 -11.23
C ILE A 56 -14.26 2.73 -11.43
N VAL A 57 -13.39 1.71 -11.60
CA VAL A 57 -11.96 1.93 -11.83
C VAL A 57 -11.61 1.60 -13.28
N HIS A 58 -11.19 2.61 -14.02
CA HIS A 58 -10.65 2.47 -15.36
C HIS A 58 -9.13 2.26 -15.26
N LEU A 59 -8.68 1.01 -15.40
CA LEU A 59 -7.27 0.64 -15.39
C LEU A 59 -6.71 0.63 -16.81
N LYS A 60 -5.52 1.20 -17.00
CA LYS A 60 -4.69 1.00 -18.19
C LYS A 60 -3.29 0.57 -17.78
N ASN A 61 -2.81 -0.51 -18.37
CA ASN A 61 -1.50 -1.07 -18.04
C ASN A 61 -0.42 -0.49 -18.97
N PHE A 62 0.45 0.35 -18.42
CA PHE A 62 1.62 0.90 -19.13
C PHE A 62 2.92 0.14 -18.85
N ALA A 63 2.89 -0.90 -18.02
CA ALA A 63 4.06 -1.70 -17.68
C ALA A 63 4.41 -2.70 -18.79
N SER A 64 5.56 -3.36 -18.64
CA SER A 64 6.09 -4.34 -19.59
C SER A 64 5.50 -5.75 -19.44
N ARG A 65 4.64 -5.98 -18.45
CA ARG A 65 4.01 -7.28 -18.18
C ARG A 65 2.54 -7.12 -17.80
N SER A 66 1.80 -8.22 -17.87
CA SER A 66 0.40 -8.24 -17.42
C SER A 66 0.33 -7.98 -15.92
N TYR A 67 -0.71 -7.25 -15.53
CA TYR A 67 -1.06 -6.97 -14.14
C TYR A 67 -2.59 -6.84 -14.02
N THR A 68 -3.10 -6.74 -12.80
CA THR A 68 -4.55 -6.60 -12.53
C THR A 68 -4.81 -5.55 -11.47
N LEU A 69 -6.04 -5.53 -10.95
CA LEU A 69 -6.45 -4.74 -9.79
C LEU A 69 -7.52 -5.53 -9.02
N HIS A 70 -7.13 -6.05 -7.87
CA HIS A 70 -7.97 -6.83 -6.95
C HIS A 70 -8.24 -6.02 -5.67
N PRO A 71 -9.51 -5.78 -5.30
CA PRO A 71 -9.84 -5.03 -4.10
C PRO A 71 -10.14 -5.94 -2.90
N HIS A 72 -9.91 -5.40 -1.70
CA HIS A 72 -10.48 -5.93 -0.46
C HIS A 72 -11.64 -5.03 0.01
N GLY A 73 -12.55 -5.58 0.82
CA GLY A 73 -13.58 -4.80 1.52
C GLY A 73 -14.76 -4.33 0.68
N VAL A 74 -14.89 -4.80 -0.57
CA VAL A 74 -15.98 -4.44 -1.48
C VAL A 74 -16.50 -5.65 -2.23
N PHE A 75 -17.72 -5.56 -2.75
CA PHE A 75 -18.30 -6.60 -3.58
C PHE A 75 -17.91 -6.43 -5.04
N TYR A 76 -17.62 -7.52 -5.72
CA TYR A 76 -17.37 -7.56 -7.16
C TYR A 76 -18.02 -8.79 -7.79
N LYS A 77 -18.25 -8.72 -9.10
CA LYS A 77 -18.56 -9.89 -9.93
C LYS A 77 -17.26 -10.47 -10.48
N LYS A 78 -17.35 -11.66 -11.07
CA LYS A 78 -16.21 -12.39 -11.63
C LYS A 78 -15.51 -11.71 -12.82
N ASP A 79 -16.12 -10.70 -13.43
CA ASP A 79 -15.51 -9.84 -14.46
C ASP A 79 -14.87 -8.57 -13.88
N SER A 80 -14.79 -8.46 -12.55
CA SER A 80 -14.25 -7.31 -11.80
C SER A 80 -13.48 -7.74 -10.55
N GLU A 81 -13.06 -9.01 -10.46
CA GLU A 81 -12.30 -9.52 -9.33
C GLU A 81 -10.81 -9.23 -9.47
N GLY A 82 -10.26 -9.39 -10.67
CA GLY A 82 -8.87 -9.10 -10.96
C GLY A 82 -7.88 -10.09 -10.35
N ALA A 83 -8.26 -11.36 -10.19
CA ALA A 83 -7.40 -12.38 -9.59
C ALA A 83 -7.43 -13.68 -10.41
N PHE A 84 -6.27 -14.06 -10.92
CA PHE A 84 -6.14 -15.22 -11.80
C PHE A 84 -6.05 -16.54 -11.01
N TYR A 85 -7.14 -17.31 -11.00
CA TYR A 85 -7.15 -18.68 -10.45
C TYR A 85 -8.19 -19.59 -11.15
N PRO A 86 -8.13 -20.92 -10.93
CA PRO A 86 -9.12 -21.87 -11.46
C PRO A 86 -10.49 -21.73 -10.77
N ASP A 87 -11.31 -20.83 -11.28
CA ASP A 87 -12.62 -20.42 -10.73
C ASP A 87 -13.83 -20.88 -11.57
N GLY A 88 -13.58 -21.55 -12.70
CA GLY A 88 -14.62 -22.02 -13.64
C GLY A 88 -15.20 -20.94 -14.57
N THR A 89 -14.64 -19.73 -14.60
CA THR A 89 -15.08 -18.66 -15.51
C THR A 89 -14.43 -18.79 -16.89
N SER A 90 -14.99 -18.09 -17.89
CA SER A 90 -14.46 -18.14 -19.26
C SER A 90 -14.76 -16.86 -20.04
N LYS A 91 -14.04 -16.66 -21.15
CA LYS A 91 -14.25 -15.56 -22.11
C LYS A 91 -14.08 -14.17 -21.45
N SER A 92 -15.14 -13.36 -21.43
CA SER A 92 -15.14 -11.99 -20.92
C SER A 92 -14.78 -11.92 -19.44
N ASP A 93 -15.16 -12.94 -18.67
CA ASP A 93 -14.95 -13.03 -17.23
C ASP A 93 -13.49 -13.39 -16.87
N LYS A 94 -12.58 -13.38 -17.86
CA LYS A 94 -11.14 -13.55 -17.69
C LYS A 94 -10.32 -12.33 -18.14
N HIS A 95 -10.98 -11.28 -18.63
CA HIS A 95 -10.28 -10.07 -19.07
C HIS A 95 -9.79 -9.22 -17.90
N ASP A 96 -10.41 -9.35 -16.73
CA ASP A 96 -10.02 -8.69 -15.48
C ASP A 96 -8.80 -9.35 -14.84
N ASP A 97 -8.65 -10.66 -15.00
CA ASP A 97 -7.62 -11.51 -14.40
C ASP A 97 -6.21 -11.34 -14.99
N ALA A 98 -6.07 -10.70 -16.15
CA ALA A 98 -4.76 -10.38 -16.73
C ALA A 98 -4.86 -9.24 -17.75
N VAL A 99 -4.61 -8.00 -17.33
CA VAL A 99 -4.59 -6.86 -18.25
C VAL A 99 -3.20 -6.77 -18.90
N PRO A 100 -3.06 -7.05 -20.21
CA PRO A 100 -1.75 -7.10 -20.87
C PRO A 100 -1.11 -5.71 -21.00
N PRO A 101 0.19 -5.61 -21.31
CA PRO A 101 0.84 -4.36 -21.66
C PRO A 101 0.09 -3.59 -22.74
N GLY A 102 -0.21 -2.31 -22.50
CA GLY A 102 -1.03 -1.45 -23.36
C GLY A 102 -2.54 -1.72 -23.29
N GLY A 103 -2.95 -2.79 -22.61
CA GLY A 103 -4.34 -3.15 -22.37
C GLY A 103 -5.02 -2.26 -21.33
N HIS A 104 -6.35 -2.38 -21.26
CA HIS A 104 -7.18 -1.68 -20.29
C HIS A 104 -8.33 -2.58 -19.83
N HIS A 105 -8.83 -2.33 -18.63
CA HIS A 105 -10.02 -2.97 -18.09
C HIS A 105 -10.79 -2.00 -17.20
N THR A 106 -12.11 -2.18 -17.10
CA THR A 106 -12.94 -1.39 -16.18
C THR A 106 -13.49 -2.31 -15.10
N TYR A 107 -13.07 -2.06 -13.85
CA TYR A 107 -13.53 -2.79 -12.69
C TYR A 107 -14.73 -2.06 -12.06
N ASN A 108 -15.77 -2.82 -11.71
CA ASN A 108 -16.95 -2.30 -11.02
C ASN A 108 -17.08 -2.97 -9.65
N TRP A 109 -16.94 -2.17 -8.60
CA TRP A 109 -17.03 -2.64 -7.22
C TRP A 109 -18.15 -1.92 -6.48
N ILE A 110 -18.88 -2.64 -5.63
CA ILE A 110 -20.02 -2.11 -4.91
C ILE A 110 -19.72 -2.19 -3.41
N VAL A 111 -19.87 -1.06 -2.71
CA VAL A 111 -19.80 -1.05 -1.24
C VAL A 111 -21.15 -1.48 -0.70
N LYS A 112 -21.41 -2.79 -0.64
CA LYS A 112 -22.69 -3.28 -0.13
C LYS A 112 -22.83 -2.98 1.36
N GLN A 113 -24.08 -2.78 1.80
CA GLN A 113 -24.44 -2.62 3.21
C GLN A 113 -23.90 -3.76 4.10
N GLU A 114 -23.79 -4.97 3.56
CA GLU A 114 -23.26 -6.15 4.26
C GLU A 114 -21.75 -6.05 4.60
N TYR A 115 -21.01 -5.19 3.89
CA TYR A 115 -19.58 -4.91 4.12
C TYR A 115 -19.36 -3.50 4.69
N ALA A 116 -20.44 -2.83 5.08
CA ALA A 116 -20.38 -1.50 5.67
C ALA A 116 -19.70 -1.54 7.04
N PRO A 117 -19.03 -0.45 7.45
CA PRO A 117 -18.62 -0.28 8.83
C PRO A 117 -19.84 -0.42 9.75
N THR A 118 -19.73 -1.27 10.78
CA THR A 118 -20.77 -1.44 11.79
C THR A 118 -20.93 -0.16 12.63
N PRO A 119 -21.98 -0.03 13.46
CA PRO A 119 -22.12 1.13 14.35
C PRO A 119 -20.91 1.33 15.27
N GLU A 120 -20.25 0.25 15.71
CA GLU A 120 -19.07 0.27 16.58
C GLU A 120 -17.75 0.49 15.83
N ASP A 121 -17.72 0.26 14.51
CA ASP A 121 -16.54 0.54 13.70
C ASP A 121 -16.30 2.05 13.53
N PRO A 122 -15.05 2.45 13.26
CA PRO A 122 -14.73 3.80 12.80
C PRO A 122 -15.55 4.20 11.57
N ASN A 123 -15.71 5.50 11.34
CA ASN A 123 -16.51 5.99 10.21
C ASN A 123 -15.97 5.54 8.84
N CYS A 124 -14.67 5.27 8.72
CA CYS A 124 -14.07 4.63 7.54
C CYS A 124 -13.20 3.44 7.94
N LEU A 125 -13.42 2.31 7.28
CA LEU A 125 -12.58 1.11 7.39
C LEU A 125 -11.42 1.18 6.40
N THR A 126 -10.30 0.59 6.80
CA THR A 126 -9.10 0.46 5.97
C THR A 126 -9.16 -0.86 5.21
N TRP A 127 -8.96 -0.80 3.90
CA TRP A 127 -8.75 -1.94 3.02
C TRP A 127 -7.60 -1.60 2.05
N ILE A 128 -7.29 -2.54 1.18
CA ILE A 128 -6.28 -2.37 0.14
C ILE A 128 -6.82 -2.79 -1.22
N TYR A 129 -6.06 -2.44 -2.25
CA TYR A 129 -6.13 -3.08 -3.54
C TYR A 129 -4.72 -3.37 -4.05
N HIS A 130 -4.55 -4.42 -4.83
CA HIS A 130 -3.25 -4.81 -5.40
C HIS A 130 -3.43 -5.63 -6.68
N SER A 131 -2.35 -5.86 -7.43
CA SER A 131 -2.39 -6.82 -8.55
C SER A 131 -2.32 -8.25 -8.01
N HIS A 132 -2.98 -9.19 -8.69
CA HIS A 132 -3.22 -10.55 -8.21
C HIS A 132 -3.06 -11.61 -9.33
N ILE A 133 -2.05 -11.45 -10.19
CA ILE A 133 -1.60 -12.54 -11.07
C ILE A 133 -0.71 -13.48 -10.28
N ASP A 134 0.30 -12.91 -9.64
CA ASP A 134 1.13 -13.53 -8.60
C ASP A 134 1.23 -12.48 -7.50
N ALA A 135 0.27 -12.51 -6.58
CA ALA A 135 0.06 -11.40 -5.64
C ALA A 135 1.33 -11.04 -4.85
N PRO A 136 2.08 -11.99 -4.25
CA PRO A 136 3.32 -11.67 -3.56
C PRO A 136 4.33 -10.93 -4.44
N ARG A 137 4.60 -11.43 -5.66
CA ARG A 137 5.58 -10.79 -6.58
C ARG A 137 5.07 -9.45 -7.11
N ASP A 138 3.78 -9.35 -7.42
CA ASP A 138 3.15 -8.14 -7.92
C ASP A 138 3.19 -7.02 -6.86
N ILE A 139 2.90 -7.35 -5.58
CA ILE A 139 2.97 -6.43 -4.44
C ILE A 139 4.42 -6.01 -4.18
N ALA A 140 5.37 -6.95 -4.12
CA ALA A 140 6.79 -6.65 -3.96
C ALA A 140 7.31 -5.73 -5.08
N SER A 141 6.82 -5.92 -6.31
CA SER A 141 7.12 -5.06 -7.46
C SER A 141 6.53 -3.65 -7.33
N GLY A 142 5.62 -3.41 -6.38
CA GLY A 142 5.11 -2.08 -6.00
C GLY A 142 3.60 -1.86 -6.21
N LEU A 143 2.86 -2.85 -6.72
CA LEU A 143 1.45 -2.67 -7.09
C LEU A 143 0.51 -2.89 -5.90
N ILE A 144 0.41 -1.86 -5.06
CA ILE A 144 -0.48 -1.84 -3.91
C ILE A 144 -0.96 -0.41 -3.62
N GLY A 145 -2.18 -0.26 -3.14
CA GLY A 145 -2.74 1.00 -2.65
C GLY A 145 -3.84 0.76 -1.62
N ALA A 146 -4.35 1.84 -1.03
CA ALA A 146 -5.39 1.78 0.00
C ALA A 146 -6.78 2.06 -0.57
N LEU A 147 -7.76 1.33 -0.06
CA LEU A 147 -9.18 1.54 -0.32
C LEU A 147 -9.89 1.77 1.01
N LEU A 148 -10.68 2.84 1.11
CA LEU A 148 -11.44 3.16 2.31
C LEU A 148 -12.93 3.06 2.01
N THR A 149 -13.65 2.26 2.80
CA THR A 149 -15.12 2.23 2.78
C THR A 149 -15.65 2.96 4.00
N CYS A 150 -16.53 3.92 3.76
CA CYS A 150 -17.00 4.85 4.78
C CYS A 150 -18.51 4.74 5.01
N LYS A 151 -18.98 5.09 6.21
CA LYS A 151 -20.40 5.29 6.51
C LYS A 151 -20.93 6.46 5.66
N GLN A 152 -22.22 6.43 5.31
CA GLN A 152 -22.86 7.49 4.54
C GLN A 152 -22.75 8.85 5.24
N GLY A 153 -22.45 9.90 4.47
CA GLY A 153 -22.27 11.27 4.96
C GLY A 153 -20.91 11.57 5.61
N THR A 154 -19.93 10.67 5.50
CA THR A 154 -18.56 10.88 6.00
C THR A 154 -17.69 11.63 4.97
N LEU A 155 -18.00 11.48 3.68
CA LEU A 155 -17.26 12.06 2.56
C LEU A 155 -18.00 13.26 1.95
N ASP A 156 -17.25 14.27 1.53
CA ASP A 156 -17.76 15.37 0.71
C ASP A 156 -17.80 15.00 -0.79
N ARG A 157 -18.25 15.96 -1.62
CA ARG A 157 -18.33 15.78 -3.09
C ARG A 157 -16.97 15.58 -3.77
N SER A 158 -15.87 15.90 -3.09
CA SER A 158 -14.50 15.70 -3.53
C SER A 158 -13.86 14.45 -2.89
N LEU A 159 -14.68 13.59 -2.29
CA LEU A 159 -14.29 12.36 -1.60
C LEU A 159 -13.30 12.62 -0.45
N GLN A 160 -13.32 13.81 0.15
CA GLN A 160 -12.56 14.12 1.36
C GLN A 160 -13.40 13.85 2.59
N ARG A 161 -12.76 13.39 3.66
CA ARG A 161 -13.43 13.16 4.94
C ARG A 161 -13.75 14.51 5.59
N VAL A 162 -14.98 14.66 6.09
CA VAL A 162 -15.42 15.89 6.77
C VAL A 162 -15.46 15.74 8.30
N ASP A 163 -15.25 14.53 8.81
CA ASP A 163 -15.33 14.18 10.22
C ASP A 163 -13.98 14.21 10.95
N VAL A 164 -12.87 14.33 10.22
CA VAL A 164 -11.50 14.40 10.75
C VAL A 164 -10.71 15.52 10.07
N ASP A 165 -9.73 16.08 10.77
CA ASP A 165 -8.86 17.13 10.24
C ASP A 165 -7.75 16.56 9.35
N LYS A 166 -7.32 15.32 9.64
CA LYS A 166 -6.29 14.58 8.91
C LYS A 166 -6.64 13.09 8.82
N ASP A 167 -6.42 12.51 7.64
CA ASP A 167 -6.40 11.06 7.45
C ASP A 167 -5.09 10.63 6.78
N PHE A 168 -4.32 9.77 7.45
CA PHE A 168 -3.04 9.26 6.96
C PHE A 168 -3.13 7.78 6.66
N VAL A 169 -2.46 7.33 5.59
CA VAL A 169 -2.35 5.91 5.22
C VAL A 169 -0.90 5.47 5.38
N MET A 170 -0.65 4.47 6.21
CA MET A 170 0.69 3.92 6.44
C MET A 170 0.72 2.41 6.26
N MET A 171 1.53 1.98 5.30
CA MET A 171 1.90 0.59 5.10
C MET A 171 3.21 0.29 5.81
N PHE A 172 3.19 -0.73 6.66
CA PHE A 172 4.37 -1.35 7.25
C PHE A 172 4.70 -2.60 6.43
N TYR A 173 5.86 -2.62 5.79
CA TYR A 173 6.25 -3.73 4.92
C TYR A 173 7.77 -3.80 4.78
N VAL A 174 8.33 -5.00 4.97
CA VAL A 174 9.67 -5.34 4.47
C VAL A 174 9.56 -5.61 2.98
N VAL A 175 9.76 -4.56 2.16
CA VAL A 175 9.65 -4.67 0.70
C VAL A 175 10.80 -5.52 0.18
N ASP A 176 10.52 -6.81 -0.03
CA ASP A 176 11.50 -7.78 -0.52
C ASP A 176 11.69 -7.66 -2.04
N GLU A 177 12.72 -6.94 -2.45
CA GLU A 177 13.02 -6.76 -3.88
C GLU A 177 13.58 -8.04 -4.53
N ASN A 178 13.92 -9.09 -3.78
CA ASN A 178 14.38 -10.37 -4.33
C ASN A 178 13.26 -11.11 -5.07
N ILE A 179 12.00 -10.88 -4.67
CA ILE A 179 10.83 -11.50 -5.33
C ILE A 179 10.14 -10.55 -6.32
N SER A 180 10.68 -9.34 -6.49
CA SER A 180 10.20 -8.37 -7.48
C SER A 180 10.37 -8.92 -8.90
N TRP A 181 9.39 -8.66 -9.77
CA TRP A 181 9.48 -8.97 -11.20
C TRP A 181 10.64 -8.26 -11.89
N TYR A 182 11.17 -7.22 -11.26
CA TYR A 182 12.22 -6.37 -11.80
C TYR A 182 13.60 -6.65 -11.21
N LEU A 183 13.79 -7.73 -10.43
CA LEU A 183 15.08 -8.05 -9.82
C LEU A 183 16.21 -8.09 -10.86
N GLU A 184 16.05 -8.88 -11.93
CA GLU A 184 17.06 -9.02 -12.97
C GLU A 184 17.37 -7.66 -13.64
N GLU A 185 16.32 -6.90 -13.99
CA GLU A 185 16.51 -5.56 -14.56
C GLU A 185 17.24 -4.62 -13.60
N ASN A 186 16.98 -4.73 -12.30
CA ASN A 186 17.64 -3.93 -11.28
C ASN A 186 19.11 -4.32 -11.09
N ILE A 187 19.42 -5.62 -11.10
CA ILE A 187 20.81 -6.12 -11.08
C ILE A 187 21.57 -5.53 -12.27
N GLN A 188 21.05 -5.72 -13.48
CA GLN A 188 21.71 -5.26 -14.72
C GLN A 188 21.85 -3.73 -14.79
N THR A 189 20.92 -2.99 -14.19
CA THR A 189 20.92 -1.52 -14.25
C THR A 189 21.83 -0.90 -13.20
N TYR A 190 21.86 -1.45 -11.99
CA TYR A 190 22.44 -0.76 -10.83
C TYR A 190 23.70 -1.43 -10.27
N CYS A 191 23.89 -2.74 -10.39
CA CYS A 191 25.14 -3.37 -9.96
C CYS A 191 26.27 -3.03 -10.94
N SER A 192 27.46 -2.68 -10.45
CA SER A 192 28.57 -2.34 -11.35
C SER A 192 29.24 -3.56 -12.00
N GLU A 193 29.07 -4.75 -11.42
CA GLU A 193 29.57 -6.04 -11.93
C GLU A 193 28.44 -7.09 -11.85
N PRO A 194 27.36 -6.97 -12.66
CA PRO A 194 26.15 -7.79 -12.51
C PRO A 194 26.41 -9.30 -12.69
N ASP A 195 27.38 -9.68 -13.51
CA ASP A 195 27.79 -11.07 -13.73
C ASP A 195 28.38 -11.75 -12.47
N THR A 196 28.76 -10.95 -11.46
CA THR A 196 29.31 -11.45 -10.19
C THR A 196 28.23 -11.65 -9.11
N VAL A 197 26.99 -11.24 -9.37
CA VAL A 197 25.89 -11.35 -8.41
C VAL A 197 25.45 -12.80 -8.27
N ASP A 198 25.50 -13.29 -7.03
CA ASP A 198 24.86 -14.54 -6.63
C ASP A 198 23.52 -14.22 -5.95
N VAL A 199 22.41 -14.54 -6.61
CA VAL A 199 21.06 -14.27 -6.09
C VAL A 199 20.67 -15.15 -4.92
N GLU A 200 21.39 -16.25 -4.68
CA GLU A 200 21.21 -17.14 -3.54
C GLU A 200 22.06 -16.72 -2.34
N ASN A 201 22.92 -15.71 -2.50
CA ASN A 201 23.75 -15.20 -1.41
C ASN A 201 22.88 -14.47 -0.36
N GLU A 202 22.98 -14.89 0.91
CA GLU A 202 22.18 -14.33 2.00
C GLU A 202 22.42 -12.83 2.21
N ASP A 203 23.66 -12.34 2.09
CA ASP A 203 23.97 -10.91 2.25
C ASP A 203 23.42 -10.06 1.09
N PHE A 204 23.36 -10.64 -0.12
CA PHE A 204 22.71 -10.00 -1.27
C PHE A 204 21.20 -9.93 -1.05
N GLN A 205 20.58 -11.05 -0.65
CA GLN A 205 19.15 -11.09 -0.37
C GLN A 205 18.76 -10.11 0.73
N GLU A 206 19.53 -10.07 1.82
CA GLU A 206 19.30 -9.15 2.93
C GLU A 206 19.43 -7.69 2.50
N SER A 207 20.39 -7.35 1.64
CA SER A 207 20.53 -5.99 1.13
C SER A 207 19.31 -5.49 0.35
N ASN A 208 18.49 -6.40 -0.17
CA ASN A 208 17.29 -6.12 -0.96
C ASN A 208 15.99 -6.16 -0.14
N LYS A 209 16.05 -6.40 1.17
CA LYS A 209 14.89 -6.36 2.08
C LYS A 209 14.71 -4.96 2.66
N MET A 210 13.85 -4.18 2.01
CA MET A 210 13.68 -2.77 2.32
C MET A 210 12.62 -2.56 3.42
N HIS A 211 13.05 -2.50 4.67
CA HIS A 211 12.21 -2.24 5.85
C HIS A 211 11.62 -0.83 5.81
N ALA A 212 10.38 -0.70 5.33
CA ALA A 212 9.86 0.59 4.90
C ALA A 212 8.48 0.97 5.46
N LEU A 213 8.27 2.28 5.58
CA LEU A 213 6.96 2.91 5.74
C LEU A 213 6.58 3.57 4.40
N ASN A 214 5.58 3.06 3.70
CA ASN A 214 5.21 3.53 2.34
C ASN A 214 6.39 3.57 1.32
N GLY A 215 7.45 2.79 1.56
CA GLY A 215 8.70 2.79 0.78
C GLY A 215 9.76 3.79 1.22
N PHE A 216 9.54 4.49 2.33
CA PHE A 216 10.53 5.34 2.97
C PHE A 216 11.28 4.56 4.05
N LEU A 217 12.59 4.78 4.14
CA LEU A 217 13.51 4.10 5.06
C LEU A 217 14.31 5.12 5.87
N PHE A 218 14.81 4.71 7.04
CA PHE A 218 15.75 5.49 7.85
C PHE A 218 15.31 6.95 8.09
N GLY A 219 14.03 7.17 8.35
CA GLY A 219 13.48 8.49 8.70
C GLY A 219 13.34 9.48 7.54
N ASN A 220 13.41 9.03 6.28
CA ASN A 220 13.23 9.90 5.11
C ASN A 220 11.77 10.10 4.67
N LEU A 221 10.79 9.52 5.40
CA LEU A 221 9.37 9.78 5.21
C LEU A 221 9.09 11.30 5.35
N PRO A 222 8.46 11.95 4.35
CA PRO A 222 8.09 13.36 4.45
C PRO A 222 7.24 13.62 5.70
N ALA A 223 7.46 14.79 6.32
CA ALA A 223 6.83 15.12 7.59
C ALA A 223 5.29 15.04 7.51
N LEU A 224 4.71 14.27 8.43
CA LEU A 224 3.27 14.13 8.63
C LEU A 224 2.78 15.29 9.50
N GLY A 225 2.44 16.40 8.86
CA GLY A 225 2.02 17.63 9.55
C GLY A 225 0.58 17.55 10.07
N MET A 226 0.41 17.79 11.37
CA MET A 226 -0.87 17.92 12.07
C MET A 226 -0.76 18.98 13.17
N CYS A 227 -1.87 19.57 13.60
CA CYS A 227 -1.92 20.54 14.69
C CYS A 227 -2.30 19.87 16.02
N LEU A 228 -1.98 20.57 17.12
CA LEU A 228 -2.41 20.18 18.45
C LEU A 228 -3.95 20.17 18.52
N GLY A 229 -4.53 19.06 18.96
CA GLY A 229 -5.99 18.90 19.06
C GLY A 229 -6.69 18.48 17.77
N ASP A 230 -5.98 18.32 16.65
CA ASP A 230 -6.57 17.76 15.41
C ASP A 230 -7.22 16.39 15.70
N SER A 231 -8.36 16.13 15.08
CA SER A 231 -8.90 14.78 14.93
C SER A 231 -8.15 14.08 13.80
N VAL A 232 -7.35 13.06 14.13
CA VAL A 232 -6.50 12.35 13.15
C VAL A 232 -6.93 10.89 13.04
N SER A 233 -7.21 10.44 11.82
CA SER A 233 -7.45 9.04 11.51
C SER A 233 -6.21 8.42 10.85
N TRP A 234 -5.74 7.31 11.39
CA TRP A 234 -4.62 6.54 10.84
C TRP A 234 -5.15 5.23 10.26
N HIS A 235 -4.96 5.06 8.96
CA HIS A 235 -5.27 3.86 8.20
C HIS A 235 -3.98 3.05 8.06
N LEU A 236 -3.83 2.05 8.92
CA LEU A 236 -2.62 1.25 9.06
C LEU A 236 -2.83 -0.12 8.44
N PHE A 237 -1.82 -0.61 7.70
CA PHE A 237 -1.83 -1.98 7.24
C PHE A 237 -0.44 -2.59 7.14
N GLY A 238 -0.37 -3.90 7.40
CA GLY A 238 0.83 -4.71 7.25
C GLY A 238 0.77 -5.55 5.98
N MET A 239 1.89 -5.72 5.28
CA MET A 239 2.01 -6.57 4.10
C MET A 239 3.30 -7.37 4.14
N GLY A 240 3.36 -8.45 3.35
CA GLY A 240 4.56 -9.27 3.18
C GLY A 240 4.36 -10.71 3.65
N ASN A 241 5.28 -11.25 4.43
CA ASN A 241 5.34 -12.68 4.80
C ASN A 241 5.52 -12.89 6.31
N GLU A 242 6.04 -14.05 6.73
CA GLU A 242 6.24 -14.41 8.14
C GLU A 242 7.18 -13.48 8.92
N VAL A 243 8.05 -12.71 8.26
CA VAL A 243 8.90 -11.70 8.94
C VAL A 243 8.15 -10.39 9.19
N ASP A 244 7.02 -10.15 8.52
CA ASP A 244 6.22 -8.94 8.64
C ASP A 244 5.30 -8.94 9.87
N ILE A 245 5.90 -9.17 11.02
CA ILE A 245 5.30 -8.89 12.33
C ILE A 245 5.72 -7.48 12.71
N HIS A 246 4.81 -6.52 12.60
CA HIS A 246 5.12 -5.11 12.89
C HIS A 246 4.42 -4.65 14.15
N SER A 247 5.10 -3.81 14.93
CA SER A 247 4.54 -3.13 16.10
C SER A 247 4.68 -1.62 15.91
N ALA A 248 3.69 -1.03 15.23
CA ALA A 248 3.63 0.39 14.95
C ALA A 248 3.46 1.19 16.25
N PHE A 249 4.42 2.04 16.59
CA PHE A 249 4.46 2.78 17.84
C PHE A 249 4.56 4.28 17.60
N PHE A 250 3.64 5.02 18.23
CA PHE A 250 3.52 6.47 18.09
C PHE A 250 4.14 7.17 19.30
N TYR A 251 5.39 7.65 19.17
CA TYR A 251 6.07 8.26 20.31
C TYR A 251 5.33 9.51 20.82
N GLY A 252 5.20 9.61 22.14
CA GLY A 252 4.57 10.74 22.82
C GLY A 252 3.05 10.82 22.67
N HIS A 253 2.43 9.84 22.03
CA HIS A 253 1.00 9.82 21.74
C HIS A 253 0.40 8.43 21.99
N THR A 254 -0.91 8.40 22.14
CA THR A 254 -1.70 7.16 22.17
C THR A 254 -2.75 7.25 21.09
N VAL A 255 -3.15 6.11 20.56
CA VAL A 255 -4.28 5.96 19.65
C VAL A 255 -5.43 5.24 20.33
N THR A 256 -6.63 5.40 19.79
CA THR A 256 -7.82 4.62 20.15
C THR A 256 -8.09 3.62 19.04
N ASN A 257 -8.17 2.34 19.40
CA ASN A 257 -8.53 1.24 18.51
C ASN A 257 -9.74 0.52 19.08
N GLN A 258 -10.88 0.56 18.40
CA GLN A 258 -12.14 -0.09 18.83
C GLN A 258 -12.50 0.24 20.29
N GLY A 259 -12.42 1.52 20.67
CA GLY A 259 -12.72 2.00 22.03
C GLY A 259 -11.61 1.75 23.07
N HIS A 260 -10.55 1.01 22.73
CA HIS A 260 -9.42 0.77 23.61
C HIS A 260 -8.27 1.75 23.31
N ARG A 261 -7.72 2.36 24.35
CA ARG A 261 -6.52 3.20 24.24
C ARG A 261 -5.27 2.31 24.22
N THR A 262 -4.41 2.51 23.24
CA THR A 262 -3.13 1.82 23.07
C THR A 262 -2.10 2.78 22.49
N ASP A 263 -0.82 2.50 22.63
CA ASP A 263 0.29 3.21 22.00
C ASP A 263 0.97 2.39 20.89
N VAL A 264 0.71 1.07 20.87
CA VAL A 264 1.19 0.11 19.87
C VAL A 264 0.03 -0.47 19.07
N ILE A 265 0.20 -0.59 17.76
CA ILE A 265 -0.67 -1.35 16.85
C ILE A 265 0.14 -2.46 16.20
N ASN A 266 -0.29 -3.71 16.40
CA ASN A 266 0.33 -4.85 15.76
C ASN A 266 -0.26 -5.06 14.35
N LEU A 267 0.61 -5.24 13.36
CA LEU A 267 0.23 -5.46 11.97
C LEU A 267 0.95 -6.70 11.46
N PHE A 268 0.21 -7.59 10.82
CA PHE A 268 0.69 -8.80 10.14
C PHE A 268 0.35 -8.70 8.64
N PRO A 269 0.80 -9.63 7.77
CA PRO A 269 0.39 -9.64 6.38
C PRO A 269 -1.14 -9.56 6.22
N ALA A 270 -1.59 -8.59 5.43
CA ALA A 270 -3.01 -8.29 5.20
C ALA A 270 -3.83 -7.97 6.47
N THR A 271 -3.20 -7.43 7.51
CA THR A 271 -3.90 -6.81 8.64
C THR A 271 -4.28 -5.38 8.26
N PHE A 272 -5.56 -5.01 8.40
CA PHE A 272 -6.05 -3.66 8.13
C PHE A 272 -6.70 -3.07 9.38
N VAL A 273 -6.23 -1.90 9.82
CA VAL A 273 -6.71 -1.27 11.06
C VAL A 273 -6.88 0.22 10.83
N THR A 274 -8.03 0.76 11.22
CA THR A 274 -8.22 2.20 11.39
C THR A 274 -8.12 2.53 12.87
N VAL A 275 -7.24 3.47 13.24
CA VAL A 275 -7.15 4.01 14.60
C VAL A 275 -7.30 5.52 14.62
N GLU A 276 -7.73 6.05 15.75
CA GLU A 276 -7.97 7.48 15.94
C GLU A 276 -6.97 8.08 16.92
N MET A 277 -6.53 9.30 16.66
CA MET A 277 -5.57 10.02 17.50
C MET A 277 -6.01 11.47 17.66
N THR A 278 -5.82 12.01 18.86
CA THR A 278 -5.85 13.45 19.11
C THR A 278 -4.47 13.88 19.61
N PRO A 279 -3.66 14.58 18.78
CA PRO A 279 -2.33 15.02 19.19
C PRO A 279 -2.41 15.94 20.41
N SER A 280 -1.63 15.63 21.45
CA SER A 280 -1.71 16.30 22.76
C SER A 280 -0.44 17.02 23.16
N THR A 281 0.69 16.75 22.48
CA THR A 281 1.98 17.36 22.80
C THR A 281 2.66 17.89 21.55
N PRO A 282 2.92 19.22 21.46
CA PRO A 282 3.66 19.80 20.33
C PRO A 282 5.08 19.25 20.25
N GLY A 283 5.55 18.95 19.04
CA GLY A 283 6.92 18.49 18.82
C GLY A 283 7.09 17.72 17.51
N LYS A 284 8.30 17.24 17.28
CA LYS A 284 8.59 16.25 16.23
C LYS A 284 8.71 14.89 16.91
N TRP A 285 7.80 13.99 16.56
CA TRP A 285 7.69 12.67 17.17
C TRP A 285 8.06 11.58 16.17
N MET A 286 8.60 10.48 16.69
CA MET A 286 8.95 9.32 15.89
C MET A 286 7.72 8.42 15.71
N LEU A 287 7.59 7.87 14.50
CA LEU A 287 6.75 6.71 14.22
C LEU A 287 7.70 5.59 13.81
N SER A 288 7.68 4.47 14.52
CA SER A 288 8.57 3.34 14.23
C SER A 288 7.88 1.99 14.40
N CYS A 289 8.52 0.95 13.89
CA CYS A 289 8.27 -0.42 14.32
C CYS A 289 9.15 -0.73 15.55
N GLN A 290 8.60 -1.41 16.56
CA GLN A 290 9.34 -1.81 17.77
C GLN A 290 9.95 -3.22 17.67
N VAL A 291 9.83 -3.90 16.54
CA VAL A 291 10.53 -5.15 16.30
C VAL A 291 12.01 -4.85 16.06
N ASN A 292 12.89 -5.49 16.85
CA ASN A 292 14.32 -5.17 16.93
C ASN A 292 15.05 -5.23 15.59
N ASP A 293 14.65 -6.14 14.71
CA ASP A 293 15.24 -6.26 13.38
C ASP A 293 14.80 -5.11 12.46
N HIS A 294 13.52 -4.73 12.54
CA HIS A 294 12.93 -3.70 11.68
C HIS A 294 13.34 -2.26 12.06
N ILE A 295 13.85 -2.05 13.28
CA ILE A 295 14.25 -0.72 13.77
C ILE A 295 15.73 -0.40 13.50
N GLN A 296 16.58 -1.41 13.27
CA GLN A 296 18.05 -1.27 13.23
C GLN A 296 18.63 -0.85 11.87
#